data_AF-A0A2G5CKG0-F1
#
_entry.id   AF-A0A2G5CKG0-F1
#
_cell.length_a   1.000
_cell.length_b   1.000
_cell.length_c   1.000
_cell.angle_alpha   90.00
_cell.angle_beta   90.00
_cell.angle_gamma   90.00
#
_symmetry.space_group_name_H-M   'P 1'
#
loop_
_entity.id
_entity.type
_entity.pdbx_description
1 polymer ?
#
loop_
_entity_poly.entity_id
_entity_poly.type
_entity_poly.pdbx_seq_one_letter_code
_entity_poly.pdbx_strand_id
1 'polypeptide(L)'
;MDSLCLSCCTCRLLRQRRELEVGLMEYKPDIIISVHPLMQHIPLWVLKWEGLQKKVVFVTVITDLNTCHRTWFNTGVTRCYCPSEEVAKRALVDGLDSSQIRVFGLPVRPSFCRAIISKDELRDELELDPKLPAVLLMGGGEGMGPVKKTAKALGDALFDDLIGHPIGQMVVICGRNKTLASTLESIQWKIPVKIRGFEPQMEKWMGACDCIITKAGPGTIAEALIRGLPIILNDFIPGQEVGNVPYVVDNGAGVFSQSPKQTATLVAEWFSTKTDELQRMSENALKLAQPEAVFNIVNDIHDLAGQQGPLANIPYSITASFSYPAESNTSAAMV
;
A
#
# COMPACT_ATOMS: atom_id res chain seq x y z
N MET A 1 18.68 23.80 26.99
CA MET A 1 18.69 23.32 25.58
C MET A 1 17.28 23.15 25.01
N ASP A 2 16.24 23.61 25.74
CA ASP A 2 14.84 23.27 25.43
C ASP A 2 14.07 24.34 24.64
N SER A 3 14.55 25.58 24.54
CA SER A 3 13.82 26.66 23.85
C SER A 3 13.92 26.63 22.32
N LEU A 4 15.02 26.10 21.75
CA LEU A 4 15.20 25.97 20.30
C LEU A 4 14.39 24.81 19.70
N CYS A 5 14.10 23.76 20.48
CA CYS A 5 13.31 22.61 20.01
C CYS A 5 11.82 22.97 19.90
N LEU A 6 11.30 23.75 20.85
CA LEU A 6 9.93 24.27 20.84
C LEU A 6 9.65 25.22 19.67
N SER A 7 10.61 26.05 19.25
CA SER A 7 10.40 26.94 18.09
C SER A 7 10.32 26.16 16.78
N CYS A 8 11.12 25.09 16.61
CA CYS A 8 11.11 24.27 15.40
C CYS A 8 9.80 23.48 15.23
N CYS A 9 9.29 22.87 16.30
CA CYS A 9 8.02 22.15 16.26
C CYS A 9 6.83 23.09 16.01
N THR A 10 6.82 24.25 16.67
CA THR A 10 5.76 25.26 16.48
C THR A 10 5.76 25.80 15.05
N CYS A 11 6.94 26.10 14.48
CA CYS A 11 7.05 26.54 13.08
C CYS A 11 6.55 25.48 12.08
N ARG A 12 6.83 24.19 12.31
CA ARG A 12 6.33 23.10 11.44
C ARG A 12 4.80 22.96 11.51
N LEU A 13 4.23 23.05 12.71
CA LEU A 13 2.77 23.01 12.90
C LEU A 13 2.09 24.21 12.23
N LEU A 14 2.65 25.42 12.39
CA LEU A 14 2.16 26.63 11.73
C LEU A 14 2.26 26.54 10.21
N ARG A 15 3.33 25.93 9.69
CA ARG A 15 3.48 25.71 8.24
C ARG A 15 2.43 24.73 7.70
N GLN A 16 2.23 23.57 8.33
CA GLN A 16 1.20 22.63 7.91
C GLN A 16 -0.21 23.23 7.98
N ARG A 17 -0.48 24.02 9.02
CA ARG A 17 -1.72 24.80 9.11
C ARG A 17 -1.88 25.72 7.91
N ARG A 18 -0.87 26.53 7.57
CA ARG A 18 -0.91 27.45 6.43
C ARG A 18 -1.14 26.73 5.10
N GLU A 19 -0.42 25.63 4.87
CA GLU A 19 -0.57 24.83 3.65
C GLU A 19 -1.99 24.27 3.54
N LEU A 20 -2.59 23.81 4.66
CA LEU A 20 -3.96 23.35 4.69
C LEU A 20 -4.97 24.48 4.47
N GLU A 21 -4.80 25.63 5.10
CA GLU A 21 -5.68 26.80 4.90
C GLU A 21 -5.68 27.25 3.44
N VAL A 22 -4.50 27.30 2.80
CA VAL A 22 -4.39 27.57 1.35
C VAL A 22 -5.17 26.53 0.55
N GLY A 23 -4.98 25.24 0.83
CA GLY A 23 -5.74 24.18 0.16
C GLY A 23 -7.25 24.29 0.37
N LEU A 24 -7.71 24.59 1.59
CA LEU A 24 -9.13 24.81 1.88
C LEU A 24 -9.72 25.98 1.09
N MET A 25 -8.96 27.07 0.90
CA MET A 25 -9.39 28.22 0.10
C MET A 25 -9.38 27.95 -1.42
N GLU A 26 -8.37 27.23 -1.89
CA GLU A 26 -8.18 26.90 -3.30
C GLU A 26 -9.23 25.89 -3.78
N TYR A 27 -9.36 24.77 -3.07
CA TYR A 27 -10.19 23.66 -3.50
C TYR A 27 -11.63 23.76 -2.99
N LYS A 28 -11.89 24.50 -1.90
CA LYS A 28 -13.19 24.60 -1.22
C LYS A 28 -13.89 23.23 -1.10
N PRO A 29 -13.25 22.23 -0.47
CA PRO A 29 -13.68 20.85 -0.56
C PRO A 29 -14.94 20.57 0.26
N ASP A 30 -15.93 19.92 -0.35
CA ASP A 30 -17.07 19.32 0.37
C ASP A 30 -16.62 18.09 1.19
N ILE A 31 -15.59 17.39 0.71
CA ILE A 31 -15.06 16.16 1.30
C ILE A 31 -13.53 16.24 1.38
N ILE A 32 -12.97 15.86 2.52
CA ILE A 32 -11.54 15.64 2.71
C ILE A 32 -11.31 14.16 3.06
N ILE A 33 -10.41 13.52 2.32
CA ILE A 33 -10.00 12.13 2.52
C ILE A 33 -8.56 12.12 3.00
N SER A 34 -8.34 11.63 4.21
CA SER A 34 -7.01 11.42 4.77
C SER A 34 -6.55 9.98 4.56
N VAL A 35 -5.42 9.80 3.87
CA VAL A 35 -4.78 8.50 3.62
C VAL A 35 -3.41 8.40 4.29
N HIS A 36 -3.14 9.24 5.29
CA HIS A 36 -1.84 9.32 5.95
C HIS A 36 -2.01 9.42 7.47
N PRO A 37 -1.20 8.73 8.30
CA PRO A 37 -1.38 8.66 9.76
C PRO A 37 -1.16 9.99 10.50
N LEU A 38 -0.58 11.00 9.85
CA LEU A 38 -0.31 12.31 10.46
C LEU A 38 -1.26 13.41 9.96
N MET A 39 -2.29 13.04 9.21
CA MET A 39 -3.21 13.97 8.55
C MET A 39 -4.61 13.89 9.16
N GLN A 40 -4.71 13.72 10.48
CA GLN A 40 -5.97 13.66 11.22
C GLN A 40 -6.08 14.86 12.15
N HIS A 41 -5.19 14.93 13.16
CA HIS A 41 -5.31 15.90 14.25
C HIS A 41 -5.22 17.36 13.77
N ILE A 42 -4.21 17.70 12.98
CA ILE A 42 -4.02 19.08 12.50
C ILE A 42 -5.15 19.50 11.56
N PRO A 43 -5.51 18.70 10.54
CA PRO A 43 -6.62 19.07 9.67
C PRO A 43 -7.97 19.24 10.36
N LEU A 44 -8.32 18.32 11.26
CA LEU A 44 -9.57 18.41 12.02
C LEU A 44 -9.58 19.63 12.96
N TRP A 45 -8.43 19.97 13.55
CA TRP A 45 -8.31 21.15 14.39
C TRP A 45 -8.51 22.45 13.59
N VAL A 46 -7.93 22.56 12.40
CA VAL A 46 -8.13 23.71 11.51
C VAL A 46 -9.60 23.81 11.07
N LEU A 47 -10.23 22.71 10.67
CA LEU A 47 -11.65 22.70 10.31
C LEU A 47 -12.55 23.15 11.46
N LYS A 48 -12.20 22.77 12.70
CA LYS A 48 -12.93 23.20 13.89
C LYS A 48 -12.73 24.69 14.17
N TRP A 49 -11.49 25.18 14.08
CA TRP A 49 -11.16 26.60 14.28
C TRP A 49 -11.88 27.50 13.29
N GLU A 50 -11.90 27.12 12.00
CA GLU A 50 -12.55 27.88 10.93
C GLU A 50 -14.07 27.66 10.85
N GLY A 51 -14.66 26.91 11.80
CA GLY A 51 -16.10 26.64 11.81
C GLY A 51 -16.59 25.77 10.64
N LEU A 52 -15.68 25.08 9.95
CA LEU A 52 -15.95 24.23 8.78
C LEU A 52 -16.25 22.77 9.14
N GLN A 53 -16.04 22.34 10.39
CA GLN A 53 -16.22 20.96 10.84
C GLN A 53 -17.61 20.34 10.54
N LYS A 54 -18.66 21.17 10.44
CA LYS A 54 -20.03 20.71 10.12
C LYS A 54 -20.35 20.76 8.63
N LYS A 55 -19.48 21.41 7.83
CA LYS A 55 -19.67 21.62 6.39
C LYS A 55 -18.88 20.63 5.55
N VAL A 56 -17.69 20.25 6.02
CA VAL A 56 -16.77 19.39 5.28
C VAL A 56 -16.84 17.98 5.86
N VAL A 57 -17.21 17.00 5.04
CA VAL A 57 -17.08 15.59 5.41
C VAL A 57 -15.59 15.27 5.53
N PHE A 58 -15.15 14.83 6.71
CA PHE A 58 -13.77 14.41 6.92
C PHE A 58 -13.72 12.91 7.13
N VAL A 59 -13.11 12.17 6.21
CA VAL A 59 -12.94 10.72 6.33
C VAL A 59 -11.48 10.32 6.36
N THR A 60 -11.20 9.22 7.04
CA THR A 60 -9.88 8.58 7.08
C THR A 60 -9.97 7.22 6.41
N VAL A 61 -9.03 6.92 5.51
CA VAL A 61 -8.79 5.56 5.01
C VAL A 61 -7.46 5.08 5.57
N ILE A 62 -7.52 4.10 6.47
CA ILE A 62 -6.32 3.54 7.11
C ILE A 62 -5.62 2.61 6.13
N THR A 63 -4.30 2.77 5.99
CA THR A 63 -3.47 1.95 5.08
C THR A 63 -2.69 0.84 5.79
N ASP A 64 -2.66 0.84 7.11
CA ASP A 64 -2.00 -0.18 7.92
C ASP A 64 -2.95 -1.36 8.12
N LEU A 65 -2.55 -2.58 7.76
CA LEU A 65 -3.46 -3.72 7.64
C LEU A 65 -3.81 -4.41 8.96
N ASN A 66 -2.99 -4.26 10.01
CA ASN A 66 -3.24 -4.86 11.31
C ASN A 66 -2.76 -3.95 12.45
N THR A 67 -1.49 -4.00 12.85
CA THR A 67 -0.98 -3.08 13.88
C THR A 67 -0.74 -1.70 13.27
N CYS A 68 -1.49 -0.69 13.72
CA CYS A 68 -1.46 0.66 13.19
C CYS A 68 -1.09 1.70 14.26
N HIS A 69 -0.57 2.85 13.82
CA HIS A 69 -0.21 3.94 14.72
C HIS A 69 -1.48 4.66 15.24
N ARG A 70 -1.52 5.04 16.53
CA ARG A 70 -2.70 5.69 17.16
C ARG A 70 -3.16 6.97 16.47
N THR A 71 -2.26 7.64 15.75
CA THR A 71 -2.53 8.91 15.06
C THR A 71 -3.49 8.77 13.88
N TRP A 72 -3.76 7.55 13.41
CA TRP A 72 -4.87 7.27 12.49
C TRP A 72 -6.25 7.57 13.07
N PHE A 73 -6.40 7.50 14.40
CA PHE A 73 -7.68 7.58 15.09
C PHE A 73 -7.92 8.98 15.65
N ASN A 74 -9.07 9.55 15.31
CA ASN A 74 -9.52 10.81 15.86
C ASN A 74 -11.04 10.83 15.89
N THR A 75 -11.64 11.16 17.04
CA THR A 75 -13.10 11.18 17.23
C THR A 75 -13.81 12.27 16.43
N GLY A 76 -13.07 13.26 15.90
CA GLY A 76 -13.61 14.31 15.03
C GLY A 76 -13.88 13.90 13.59
N VAL A 77 -13.49 12.68 13.16
CA VAL A 77 -13.77 12.21 11.80
C VAL A 77 -15.25 11.90 11.60
N THR A 78 -15.77 12.10 10.40
CA THR A 78 -17.11 11.61 10.03
C THR A 78 -17.10 10.08 9.86
N ARG A 79 -16.06 9.55 9.20
CA ARG A 79 -15.88 8.11 8.99
C ARG A 79 -14.40 7.70 9.04
N CYS A 80 -14.16 6.51 9.54
CA CYS A 80 -12.89 5.80 9.51
C CYS A 80 -13.07 4.45 8.80
N TYR A 81 -12.49 4.34 7.61
CA TYR A 81 -12.46 3.11 6.82
C TYR A 81 -11.24 2.28 7.24
N CYS A 82 -11.52 1.12 7.81
CA CYS A 82 -10.54 0.17 8.29
C CYS A 82 -10.31 -0.92 7.24
N PRO A 83 -9.05 -1.34 7.03
CA PRO A 83 -8.73 -2.42 6.10
C PRO A 83 -8.98 -3.81 6.68
N SER A 84 -9.20 -3.93 7.99
CA SER A 84 -9.41 -5.20 8.69
C SER A 84 -10.23 -5.03 9.96
N GLU A 85 -10.74 -6.15 10.49
CA GLU A 85 -11.45 -6.20 11.76
C GLU A 85 -10.53 -5.88 12.95
N GLU A 86 -9.25 -6.24 12.86
CA GLU A 86 -8.23 -5.93 13.87
C GLU A 86 -8.07 -4.42 14.04
N VAL A 87 -8.00 -3.69 12.91
CA VAL A 87 -7.90 -2.22 12.92
C VAL A 87 -9.21 -1.60 13.41
N ALA A 88 -10.37 -2.16 13.07
CA ALA A 88 -11.67 -1.68 13.54
C ALA A 88 -11.83 -1.83 15.07
N LYS A 89 -11.43 -2.99 15.61
CA LYS A 89 -11.37 -3.21 17.07
C LYS A 89 -10.46 -2.19 17.73
N ARG A 90 -9.34 -1.86 17.10
CA ARG A 90 -8.43 -0.84 17.61
C ARG A 90 -9.04 0.56 17.57
N ALA A 91 -9.75 0.91 16.50
CA ALA A 91 -10.45 2.18 16.38
C ALA A 91 -11.47 2.39 17.52
N LEU A 92 -12.23 1.35 17.86
CA LEU A 92 -13.15 1.36 19.00
C LEU A 92 -12.42 1.61 20.33
N VAL A 93 -11.29 0.91 20.55
CA VAL A 93 -10.48 1.08 21.77
C VAL A 93 -9.88 2.49 21.87
N ASP A 94 -9.49 3.10 20.76
CA ASP A 94 -8.98 4.48 20.71
C ASP A 94 -10.12 5.54 20.63
N GLY A 95 -11.38 5.13 20.83
CA GLY A 95 -12.50 6.01 21.17
C GLY A 95 -13.43 6.41 20.03
N LEU A 96 -13.30 5.82 18.83
CA LEU A 96 -14.27 6.03 17.76
C LEU A 96 -15.57 5.29 18.07
N ASP A 97 -16.70 5.91 17.73
CA ASP A 97 -18.00 5.27 17.80
C ASP A 97 -18.13 4.21 16.70
N SER A 98 -18.93 3.16 16.96
CA SER A 98 -19.24 2.13 15.96
C SER A 98 -19.88 2.72 14.70
N SER A 99 -20.62 3.83 14.85
CA SER A 99 -21.21 4.57 13.74
C SER A 99 -20.13 5.17 12.82
N GLN A 100 -18.95 5.52 13.34
CA GLN A 100 -17.86 6.12 12.57
C GLN A 100 -17.03 5.08 11.81
N ILE A 101 -17.13 3.78 12.14
CA ILE A 101 -16.22 2.76 11.64
C ILE A 101 -16.87 1.96 10.51
N ARG A 102 -16.11 1.69 9.44
CA ARG A 102 -16.49 0.76 8.37
C ARG A 102 -15.32 -0.15 8.04
N VAL A 103 -15.56 -1.45 7.91
CA VAL A 103 -14.55 -2.44 7.50
C VAL A 103 -14.82 -2.82 6.05
N PHE A 104 -14.23 -2.09 5.13
CA PHE A 104 -14.40 -2.32 3.69
C PHE A 104 -13.15 -2.88 3.02
N GLY A 105 -11.99 -2.76 3.68
CA GLY A 105 -10.71 -3.16 3.12
C GLY A 105 -9.84 -2.01 2.66
N LEU A 106 -8.63 -2.36 2.24
CA LEU A 106 -7.71 -1.41 1.64
C LEU A 106 -8.16 -1.13 0.20
N PRO A 107 -8.39 0.14 -0.20
CA PRO A 107 -8.77 0.44 -1.58
C PRO A 107 -7.61 0.12 -2.53
N VAL A 108 -7.91 -0.70 -3.52
CA VAL A 108 -7.02 -0.98 -4.66
C VAL A 108 -7.55 -0.31 -5.93
N ARG A 109 -6.73 -0.29 -6.98
CA ARG A 109 -7.15 0.26 -8.27
C ARG A 109 -8.27 -0.60 -8.88
N PRO A 110 -9.31 0.01 -9.51
CA PRO A 110 -10.39 -0.74 -10.18
C PRO A 110 -9.94 -1.78 -11.21
N SER A 111 -8.75 -1.63 -11.81
CA SER A 111 -8.19 -2.60 -12.75
C SER A 111 -7.92 -3.96 -12.12
N PHE A 112 -7.65 -4.02 -10.80
CA PHE A 112 -7.50 -5.28 -10.07
C PHE A 112 -8.84 -5.97 -9.83
N CYS A 113 -9.90 -5.22 -9.59
CA CYS A 113 -11.22 -5.75 -9.22
C CYS A 113 -11.95 -6.40 -10.39
N ARG A 114 -11.76 -5.90 -11.61
CA ARG A 114 -12.56 -6.26 -12.80
C ARG A 114 -11.92 -7.32 -13.71
N ALA A 115 -10.68 -7.70 -13.47
CA ALA A 115 -9.94 -8.56 -14.38
C ALA A 115 -10.08 -10.03 -13.98
N ILE A 116 -11.05 -10.72 -14.56
CA ILE A 116 -10.99 -12.18 -14.74
C ILE A 116 -10.25 -12.38 -16.06
N ILE A 117 -8.97 -12.70 -15.98
CA ILE A 117 -8.15 -12.99 -17.16
C ILE A 117 -7.58 -14.38 -16.94
N SER A 118 -7.66 -15.22 -17.97
CA SER A 118 -7.05 -16.54 -17.91
C SER A 118 -5.55 -16.41 -17.66
N LYS A 119 -5.02 -17.18 -16.71
CA LYS A 119 -3.57 -17.22 -16.45
C LYS A 119 -2.80 -17.62 -17.71
N ASP A 120 -3.35 -18.55 -18.48
CA ASP A 120 -2.72 -19.03 -19.72
C ASP A 120 -2.67 -17.93 -20.78
N GLU A 121 -3.76 -17.18 -20.97
CA GLU A 121 -3.80 -16.03 -21.89
C GLU A 121 -2.81 -14.93 -21.47
N LEU A 122 -2.68 -14.68 -20.17
CA LEU A 122 -1.69 -13.72 -19.66
C LEU A 122 -0.26 -14.19 -19.87
N ARG A 123 0.01 -15.49 -19.70
CA ARG A 123 1.35 -16.05 -19.95
C ARG A 123 1.71 -15.93 -21.43
N ASP A 124 0.76 -16.22 -22.32
CA ASP A 124 0.95 -16.05 -23.76
C ASP A 124 1.19 -14.57 -24.11
N GLU A 125 0.36 -13.64 -23.58
CA GLU A 125 0.50 -12.20 -23.81
C GLU A 125 1.85 -11.65 -23.32
N LEU A 126 2.30 -12.11 -22.14
CA LEU A 126 3.51 -11.63 -21.48
C LEU A 126 4.77 -12.41 -21.89
N GLU A 127 4.64 -13.34 -22.83
CA GLU A 127 5.71 -14.23 -23.31
C GLU A 127 6.39 -15.01 -22.17
N LEU A 128 5.58 -15.52 -21.24
CA LEU A 128 5.98 -16.45 -20.19
C LEU A 128 5.81 -17.89 -20.67
N ASP A 129 6.55 -18.81 -20.07
CA ASP A 129 6.36 -20.23 -20.38
C ASP A 129 4.97 -20.68 -19.88
N PRO A 130 4.14 -21.33 -20.71
CA PRO A 130 2.77 -21.68 -20.33
C PRO A 130 2.71 -22.79 -19.27
N LYS A 131 3.74 -23.63 -19.17
CA LYS A 131 3.74 -24.83 -18.31
C LYS A 131 4.49 -24.63 -17.00
N LEU A 132 5.48 -23.73 -16.96
CA LEU A 132 6.26 -23.48 -15.76
C LEU A 132 5.52 -22.59 -14.76
N PRO A 133 5.50 -22.94 -13.46
CA PRO A 133 5.03 -22.02 -12.43
C PRO A 133 5.96 -20.80 -12.34
N ALA A 134 5.39 -19.64 -12.05
CA ALA A 134 6.06 -18.35 -12.11
C ALA A 134 6.04 -17.63 -10.76
N VAL A 135 7.20 -17.16 -10.30
CA VAL A 135 7.31 -16.30 -9.12
C VAL A 135 7.49 -14.84 -9.54
N LEU A 136 6.71 -13.94 -8.95
CA LEU A 136 6.88 -12.49 -9.09
C LEU A 136 7.76 -11.95 -7.97
N LEU A 137 8.89 -11.35 -8.30
CA LEU A 137 9.80 -10.71 -7.34
C LEU A 137 9.81 -9.20 -7.51
N MET A 138 9.48 -8.46 -6.45
CA MET A 138 9.45 -6.99 -6.50
C MET A 138 9.79 -6.31 -5.16
N GLY A 139 10.51 -5.18 -5.23
CA GLY A 139 10.92 -4.37 -4.08
C GLY A 139 10.02 -3.15 -3.81
N GLY A 140 8.77 -3.17 -4.27
CA GLY A 140 7.90 -1.98 -4.34
C GLY A 140 8.31 -1.01 -5.47
N GLY A 141 7.68 0.17 -5.50
CA GLY A 141 7.86 1.15 -6.59
C GLY A 141 9.30 1.66 -6.80
N GLU A 142 10.12 1.59 -5.75
CA GLU A 142 11.53 2.02 -5.78
C GLU A 142 12.52 0.85 -5.90
N GLY A 143 12.04 -0.41 -5.98
CA GLY A 143 12.91 -1.58 -6.12
C GLY A 143 13.86 -1.78 -4.92
N MET A 144 13.36 -1.59 -3.70
CA MET A 144 14.14 -1.70 -2.46
C MET A 144 14.30 -3.16 -1.99
N GLY A 145 15.24 -3.38 -1.07
CA GLY A 145 15.48 -4.69 -0.46
C GLY A 145 16.46 -5.57 -1.25
N PRO A 146 16.65 -6.84 -0.84
CA PRO A 146 17.67 -7.73 -1.39
C PRO A 146 17.26 -8.37 -2.73
N VAL A 147 16.59 -7.63 -3.62
CA VAL A 147 16.02 -8.14 -4.88
C VAL A 147 17.08 -8.86 -5.72
N LYS A 148 18.25 -8.24 -5.94
CA LYS A 148 19.34 -8.86 -6.71
C LYS A 148 19.82 -10.20 -6.13
N LYS A 149 19.97 -10.27 -4.80
CA LYS A 149 20.45 -11.49 -4.13
C LYS A 149 19.39 -12.59 -4.20
N THR A 150 18.12 -12.22 -4.06
CA THR A 150 16.98 -13.14 -4.13
C THR A 150 16.77 -13.66 -5.54
N ALA A 151 16.84 -12.79 -6.56
CA ALA A 151 16.76 -13.19 -7.96
C ALA A 151 17.83 -14.22 -8.32
N LYS A 152 19.08 -14.00 -7.91
CA LYS A 152 20.17 -14.97 -8.12
C LYS A 152 19.90 -16.31 -7.44
N ALA A 153 19.49 -16.30 -6.17
CA ALA A 153 19.16 -17.51 -5.44
C ALA A 153 18.01 -18.29 -6.08
N LEU A 154 16.99 -17.60 -6.61
CA LEU A 154 15.90 -18.21 -7.37
C LEU A 154 16.38 -18.82 -8.69
N GLY A 155 17.25 -18.10 -9.42
CA GLY A 155 17.84 -18.60 -10.66
C GLY A 155 18.59 -19.92 -10.50
N ASP A 156 19.21 -20.13 -9.34
CA ASP A 156 19.86 -21.39 -8.99
C ASP A 156 18.85 -22.44 -8.48
N ALA A 157 17.93 -22.05 -7.59
CA ALA A 157 17.01 -23.00 -6.92
C ALA A 157 15.88 -23.52 -7.82
N LEU A 158 15.51 -22.78 -8.87
CA LEU A 158 14.43 -23.17 -9.80
C LEU A 158 14.96 -23.94 -11.02
N PHE A 159 16.23 -24.32 -11.02
CA PHE A 159 16.81 -25.22 -12.01
C PHE A 159 17.13 -26.58 -11.37
N ASP A 160 16.60 -27.65 -11.95
CA ASP A 160 16.90 -29.01 -11.50
C ASP A 160 18.13 -29.53 -12.26
N ASP A 161 19.29 -29.59 -11.59
CA ASP A 161 20.55 -30.09 -12.18
C ASP A 161 20.51 -31.61 -12.49
N LEU A 162 19.61 -32.39 -11.88
CA LEU A 162 19.48 -33.84 -12.15
C LEU A 162 18.75 -34.08 -13.47
N ILE A 163 17.70 -33.30 -13.73
CA ILE A 163 16.87 -33.43 -14.95
C ILE A 163 17.39 -32.49 -16.06
N GLY A 164 18.20 -31.49 -15.70
CA GLY A 164 18.77 -30.51 -16.62
C GLY A 164 17.74 -29.52 -17.17
N HIS A 165 16.65 -29.28 -16.43
CA HIS A 165 15.51 -28.46 -16.86
C HIS A 165 15.02 -27.53 -15.74
N PRO A 166 14.43 -26.37 -16.09
CA PRO A 166 13.80 -25.49 -15.11
C PRO A 166 12.54 -26.14 -14.51
N ILE A 167 12.35 -25.97 -13.21
CA ILE A 167 11.11 -26.34 -12.49
C ILE A 167 10.19 -25.12 -12.25
N GLY A 168 10.67 -23.92 -12.59
CA GLY A 168 9.90 -22.68 -12.51
C GLY A 168 10.56 -21.55 -13.31
N GLN A 169 9.83 -20.44 -13.41
CA GLN A 169 10.28 -19.21 -14.05
C GLN A 169 10.12 -18.01 -13.12
N MET A 170 10.78 -16.90 -13.44
CA MET A 170 10.80 -15.70 -12.59
C MET A 170 10.45 -14.45 -13.37
N VAL A 171 9.61 -13.61 -12.77
CA VAL A 171 9.38 -12.23 -13.21
C VAL A 171 9.97 -11.30 -12.16
N VAL A 172 10.80 -10.35 -12.57
CA VAL A 172 11.35 -9.33 -11.66
C VAL A 172 10.89 -7.95 -12.10
N ILE A 173 10.15 -7.26 -11.21
CA ILE A 173 9.73 -5.87 -11.42
C ILE A 173 10.59 -4.96 -10.54
N CYS A 174 11.45 -4.18 -11.18
CA CYS A 174 12.44 -3.33 -10.53
C CYS A 174 11.91 -1.94 -10.17
N GLY A 175 10.68 -1.60 -10.58
CA GLY A 175 10.10 -0.28 -10.36
C GLY A 175 10.95 0.80 -11.03
N ARG A 176 11.22 1.90 -10.31
CA ARG A 176 12.06 3.00 -10.82
C ARG A 176 13.56 2.73 -10.78
N ASN A 177 13.99 1.59 -10.21
CA ASN A 177 15.40 1.25 -10.06
C ASN A 177 16.00 0.71 -11.37
N LYS A 178 16.36 1.63 -12.27
CA LYS A 178 16.98 1.30 -13.58
C LYS A 178 18.30 0.55 -13.44
N THR A 179 19.11 0.91 -12.44
CA THR A 179 20.40 0.24 -12.18
C THR A 179 20.21 -1.23 -11.84
N LEU A 180 19.20 -1.55 -11.02
CA LEU A 180 18.85 -2.93 -10.71
C LEU A 180 18.40 -3.69 -11.96
N ALA A 181 17.52 -3.11 -12.78
CA ALA A 181 17.04 -3.73 -14.00
C ALA A 181 18.22 -4.09 -14.94
N SER A 182 19.06 -3.12 -15.29
CA SER A 182 20.22 -3.35 -16.17
C SER A 182 21.21 -4.37 -15.61
N THR A 183 21.39 -4.39 -14.27
CA THR A 183 22.25 -5.38 -13.61
C THR A 183 21.70 -6.80 -13.72
N LEU A 184 20.38 -6.98 -13.68
CA LEU A 184 19.76 -8.30 -13.78
C LEU A 184 19.70 -8.77 -15.24
N GLU A 185 19.52 -7.84 -16.18
CA GLU A 185 19.48 -8.11 -17.62
C GLU A 185 20.84 -8.60 -18.14
N SER A 186 21.94 -8.17 -17.53
CA SER A 186 23.28 -8.61 -17.91
C SER A 186 23.62 -10.04 -17.42
N ILE A 187 22.76 -10.68 -16.64
CA ILE A 187 23.00 -12.02 -16.09
C ILE A 187 22.49 -13.07 -17.07
N GLN A 188 23.31 -14.10 -17.33
CA GLN A 188 22.86 -15.31 -18.01
C GLN A 188 22.14 -16.21 -17.00
N TRP A 189 20.85 -16.46 -17.23
CA TRP A 189 19.99 -17.22 -16.33
C TRP A 189 19.85 -18.67 -16.81
N LYS A 190 19.81 -19.62 -15.87
CA LYS A 190 19.54 -21.04 -16.14
C LYS A 190 18.06 -21.35 -16.40
N ILE A 191 17.19 -20.41 -16.01
CA ILE A 191 15.73 -20.52 -16.11
C ILE A 191 15.17 -19.36 -16.95
N PRO A 192 13.93 -19.43 -17.43
CA PRO A 192 13.26 -18.28 -18.04
C PRO A 192 13.08 -17.15 -17.01
N VAL A 193 13.57 -15.95 -17.36
CA VAL A 193 13.44 -14.75 -16.52
C VAL A 193 12.96 -13.56 -17.36
N LYS A 194 11.90 -12.90 -16.91
CA LYS A 194 11.47 -11.60 -17.44
C LYS A 194 11.84 -10.49 -16.46
N ILE A 195 12.58 -9.49 -16.93
CA ILE A 195 12.99 -8.33 -16.13
C ILE A 195 12.28 -7.10 -16.66
N ARG A 196 11.64 -6.34 -15.76
CA ARG A 196 10.88 -5.15 -16.08
C ARG A 196 11.27 -4.00 -15.15
N GLY A 197 11.12 -2.78 -15.64
CA GLY A 197 11.26 -1.55 -14.85
C GLY A 197 9.99 -1.22 -14.08
N PHE A 198 9.47 -0.01 -14.31
CA PHE A 198 8.17 0.40 -13.77
C PHE A 198 7.06 -0.15 -14.66
N GLU A 199 6.05 -0.76 -14.05
CA GLU A 199 4.98 -1.45 -14.75
C GLU A 199 3.60 -0.93 -14.33
N PRO A 200 2.86 -0.28 -15.24
CA PRO A 200 1.54 0.24 -14.93
C PRO A 200 0.44 -0.82 -14.85
N GLN A 201 0.59 -1.96 -15.53
CA GLN A 201 -0.43 -3.02 -15.60
C GLN A 201 -0.08 -4.20 -14.68
N MET A 202 0.09 -3.88 -13.39
CA MET A 202 0.50 -4.86 -12.38
C MET A 202 -0.48 -6.03 -12.25
N GLU A 203 -1.76 -5.79 -12.55
CA GLU A 203 -2.81 -6.80 -12.53
C GLU A 203 -2.54 -7.98 -13.46
N LYS A 204 -1.89 -7.74 -14.62
CA LYS A 204 -1.52 -8.76 -15.59
C LYS A 204 -0.37 -9.62 -15.09
N TRP A 205 0.69 -8.98 -14.59
CA TRP A 205 1.88 -9.67 -14.09
C TRP A 205 1.59 -10.51 -12.85
N MET A 206 0.78 -9.99 -11.92
CA MET A 206 0.31 -10.78 -10.79
C MET A 206 -0.59 -11.94 -11.25
N GLY A 207 -1.50 -11.72 -12.20
CA GLY A 207 -2.38 -12.77 -12.73
C GLY A 207 -1.66 -13.91 -13.46
N ALA A 208 -0.47 -13.64 -14.02
CA ALA A 208 0.34 -14.64 -14.72
C ALA A 208 1.25 -15.48 -13.79
N CYS A 209 1.36 -15.08 -12.52
CA CYS A 209 2.23 -15.71 -11.53
C CYS A 209 1.47 -16.63 -10.58
N ASP A 210 2.22 -17.41 -9.79
CA ASP A 210 1.71 -18.39 -8.83
C ASP A 210 2.06 -18.02 -7.38
N CYS A 211 3.08 -17.20 -7.17
CA CYS A 211 3.38 -16.58 -5.87
C CYS A 211 4.12 -15.25 -6.07
N ILE A 212 4.22 -14.47 -4.99
CA ILE A 212 4.88 -13.17 -5.00
C ILE A 212 5.86 -13.04 -3.83
N ILE A 213 7.04 -12.47 -4.10
CA ILE A 213 8.01 -12.05 -3.11
C ILE A 213 8.05 -10.52 -3.10
N THR A 214 7.73 -9.92 -1.95
CA THR A 214 7.75 -8.47 -1.81
C THR A 214 7.99 -8.00 -0.38
N LYS A 215 8.16 -6.69 -0.19
CA LYS A 215 8.12 -6.07 1.14
C LYS A 215 6.67 -6.01 1.65
N ALA A 216 6.49 -5.74 2.94
CA ALA A 216 5.18 -5.65 3.58
C ALA A 216 4.38 -4.36 3.24
N GLY A 217 4.44 -3.92 1.99
CA GLY A 217 3.68 -2.77 1.48
C GLY A 217 2.20 -3.10 1.39
N PRO A 218 1.31 -2.30 2.01
CA PRO A 218 -0.10 -2.67 2.16
C PRO A 218 -0.83 -2.78 0.82
N GLY A 219 -0.55 -1.87 -0.13
CA GLY A 219 -1.13 -1.90 -1.47
C GLY A 219 -0.81 -3.20 -2.22
N THR A 220 0.47 -3.58 -2.27
CA THR A 220 0.92 -4.82 -2.93
C THR A 220 0.37 -6.07 -2.24
N ILE A 221 0.23 -6.06 -0.91
CA ILE A 221 -0.43 -7.15 -0.19
C ILE A 221 -1.89 -7.26 -0.64
N ALA A 222 -2.66 -6.17 -0.61
CA ALA A 222 -4.07 -6.20 -1.02
C ALA A 222 -4.25 -6.65 -2.49
N GLU A 223 -3.39 -6.15 -3.39
CA GLU A 223 -3.36 -6.56 -4.80
C GLU A 223 -3.06 -8.06 -4.97
N ALA A 224 -2.08 -8.59 -4.22
CA ALA A 224 -1.72 -10.01 -4.25
C ALA A 224 -2.85 -10.90 -3.69
N LEU A 225 -3.51 -10.48 -2.61
CA LEU A 225 -4.65 -11.21 -2.03
C LEU A 225 -5.81 -11.31 -3.04
N ILE A 226 -6.14 -10.22 -3.73
CA ILE A 226 -7.16 -10.20 -4.79
C ILE A 226 -6.81 -11.16 -5.93
N ARG A 227 -5.51 -11.33 -6.23
CA ARG A 227 -5.02 -12.27 -7.23
C ARG A 227 -4.84 -13.70 -6.72
N GLY A 228 -5.11 -13.94 -5.44
CA GLY A 228 -4.91 -15.24 -4.81
C GLY A 228 -3.46 -15.68 -4.79
N LEU A 229 -2.51 -14.75 -4.74
CA LEU A 229 -1.09 -15.08 -4.72
C LEU A 229 -0.60 -15.30 -3.27
N PRO A 230 -0.05 -16.47 -2.95
CA PRO A 230 0.75 -16.66 -1.75
C PRO A 230 1.92 -15.68 -1.69
N ILE A 231 2.12 -15.06 -0.52
CA ILE A 231 3.04 -13.94 -0.35
C ILE A 231 4.25 -14.38 0.48
N ILE A 232 5.46 -14.15 -0.03
CA ILE A 232 6.68 -14.18 0.77
C ILE A 232 7.08 -12.74 1.07
N LEU A 233 6.89 -12.32 2.31
CA LEU A 233 7.33 -11.02 2.79
C LEU A 233 8.84 -11.07 3.09
N ASN A 234 9.64 -10.28 2.37
CA ASN A 234 11.10 -10.29 2.48
C ASN A 234 11.70 -9.08 3.21
N ASP A 235 10.90 -8.04 3.43
CA ASP A 235 11.32 -6.80 4.07
C ASP A 235 10.09 -6.02 4.56
N PHE A 236 10.33 -4.97 5.33
CA PHE A 236 9.31 -3.98 5.71
C PHE A 236 9.98 -2.66 6.07
N ILE A 237 9.28 -1.55 5.88
CA ILE A 237 9.73 -0.24 6.38
C ILE A 237 9.48 -0.16 7.90
N PRO A 238 10.51 -0.04 8.75
CA PRO A 238 10.34 0.04 10.19
C PRO A 238 9.42 1.21 10.61
N GLY A 239 8.50 0.94 11.54
CA GLY A 239 7.53 1.93 12.03
C GLY A 239 6.33 2.19 11.12
N GLN A 240 6.36 1.74 9.86
CA GLN A 240 5.24 1.88 8.91
C GLN A 240 4.62 0.52 8.56
N GLU A 241 5.42 -0.45 8.13
CA GLU A 241 4.92 -1.68 7.50
C GLU A 241 5.03 -2.92 8.40
N VAL A 242 5.61 -2.77 9.60
CA VAL A 242 5.81 -3.88 10.56
C VAL A 242 4.48 -4.57 10.90
N GLY A 243 3.42 -3.78 11.05
CA GLY A 243 2.09 -4.27 11.37
C GLY A 243 1.44 -5.10 10.26
N ASN A 244 1.94 -5.04 9.02
CA ASN A 244 1.35 -5.77 7.90
C ASN A 244 1.85 -7.23 7.83
N VAL A 245 2.98 -7.56 8.46
CA VAL A 245 3.53 -8.93 8.45
C VAL A 245 2.57 -9.93 9.12
N PRO A 246 2.07 -9.69 10.35
CA PRO A 246 1.14 -10.62 10.99
C PRO A 246 -0.18 -10.76 10.21
N TYR A 247 -0.63 -9.73 9.51
CA TYR A 247 -1.83 -9.81 8.67
C TYR A 247 -1.73 -10.90 7.60
N VAL A 248 -0.56 -11.07 6.99
CA VAL A 248 -0.33 -12.11 5.97
C VAL A 248 -0.06 -13.47 6.62
N VAL A 249 0.82 -13.50 7.62
CA VAL A 249 1.32 -14.76 8.21
C VAL A 249 0.26 -15.45 9.07
N ASP A 250 -0.42 -14.71 9.95
CA ASP A 250 -1.37 -15.29 10.91
C ASP A 250 -2.65 -15.78 10.21
N ASN A 251 -3.01 -15.17 9.08
CA ASN A 251 -4.11 -15.62 8.23
C ASN A 251 -3.71 -16.70 7.22
N GLY A 252 -2.45 -17.17 7.25
CA GLY A 252 -1.97 -18.26 6.41
C GLY A 252 -2.00 -17.97 4.90
N ALA A 253 -1.90 -16.69 4.51
CA ALA A 253 -1.82 -16.25 3.11
C ALA A 253 -0.36 -16.13 2.62
N GLY A 254 0.60 -16.40 3.49
CA GLY A 254 2.01 -16.26 3.16
C GLY A 254 2.94 -16.50 4.34
N VAL A 255 4.22 -16.22 4.12
CA VAL A 255 5.32 -16.40 5.08
C VAL A 255 6.24 -15.19 5.09
N PHE A 256 7.04 -15.05 6.14
CA PHE A 256 8.06 -14.02 6.24
C PHE A 256 9.46 -14.64 6.20
N SER A 257 10.32 -14.17 5.29
CA SER A 257 11.73 -14.59 5.22
C SER A 257 12.61 -13.50 4.64
N GLN A 258 13.59 -13.04 5.43
CA GLN A 258 14.58 -12.05 5.01
C GLN A 258 15.79 -12.66 4.30
N SER A 259 15.92 -14.00 4.30
CA SER A 259 17.07 -14.70 3.75
C SER A 259 16.82 -15.05 2.28
N PRO A 260 17.58 -14.48 1.32
CA PRO A 260 17.40 -14.77 -0.10
C PRO A 260 17.46 -16.27 -0.44
N LYS A 261 18.33 -17.02 0.24
CA LYS A 261 18.46 -18.47 0.05
C LYS A 261 17.23 -19.22 0.56
N GLN A 262 16.75 -18.88 1.76
CA GLN A 262 15.56 -19.53 2.33
C GLN A 262 14.32 -19.21 1.50
N THR A 263 14.17 -17.95 1.06
CA THR A 263 13.11 -17.55 0.12
C THR A 263 13.14 -18.39 -1.15
N ALA A 264 14.31 -18.58 -1.75
CA ALA A 264 14.44 -19.38 -2.97
C ALA A 264 14.11 -20.86 -2.73
N THR A 265 14.53 -21.44 -1.61
CA THR A 265 14.16 -22.81 -1.21
C THR A 265 12.65 -22.95 -1.05
N LEU A 266 11.97 -22.01 -0.38
CA LEU A 266 10.53 -22.05 -0.20
C LEU A 266 9.78 -22.05 -1.54
N VAL A 267 10.20 -21.20 -2.49
CA VAL A 267 9.59 -21.17 -3.83
C VAL A 267 9.83 -22.48 -4.57
N ALA A 268 11.06 -23.01 -4.54
CA ALA A 268 11.36 -24.29 -5.17
C ALA A 268 10.53 -25.44 -4.58
N GLU A 269 10.35 -25.48 -3.25
CA GLU A 269 9.46 -26.44 -2.59
C GLU A 269 8.01 -26.27 -3.04
N TRP A 270 7.48 -25.04 -3.04
CA TRP A 270 6.11 -24.76 -3.50
C TRP A 270 5.85 -25.15 -4.96
N PHE A 271 6.87 -25.06 -5.82
CA PHE A 271 6.75 -25.43 -7.24
C PHE A 271 7.00 -26.91 -7.52
N SER A 272 7.39 -27.71 -6.50
CA SER A 272 7.74 -29.12 -6.68
C SER A 272 7.08 -30.05 -5.67
N THR A 273 7.46 -29.94 -4.40
CA THR A 273 7.17 -30.93 -3.34
C THR A 273 6.05 -30.52 -2.39
N LYS A 274 5.72 -29.22 -2.32
CA LYS A 274 4.73 -28.61 -1.42
C LYS A 274 3.68 -27.80 -2.18
N THR A 275 3.21 -28.33 -3.30
CA THR A 275 2.22 -27.68 -4.17
C THR A 275 0.85 -27.54 -3.47
N ASP A 276 0.53 -28.46 -2.56
CA ASP A 276 -0.65 -28.43 -1.69
C ASP A 276 -0.60 -27.26 -0.69
N GLU A 277 0.58 -26.97 -0.12
CA GLU A 277 0.78 -25.83 0.76
C GLU A 277 0.57 -24.50 0.01
N LEU A 278 1.14 -24.39 -1.20
CA LEU A 278 0.96 -23.24 -2.07
C LEU A 278 -0.52 -23.01 -2.40
N GLN A 279 -1.24 -24.08 -2.79
CA GLN A 279 -2.66 -24.00 -3.10
C GLN A 279 -3.48 -23.55 -1.88
N ARG A 280 -3.22 -24.10 -0.69
CA ARG A 280 -3.89 -23.71 0.55
C ARG A 280 -3.67 -22.23 0.88
N MET A 281 -2.44 -21.72 0.71
CA MET A 281 -2.15 -20.30 0.91
C MET A 281 -2.88 -19.41 -0.11
N SER A 282 -3.00 -19.88 -1.36
CA SER A 282 -3.74 -19.18 -2.43
C SER A 282 -5.23 -19.06 -2.09
N GLU A 283 -5.84 -20.14 -1.62
CA GLU A 283 -7.22 -20.15 -1.14
C GLU A 283 -7.43 -19.22 0.06
N ASN A 284 -6.48 -19.18 0.99
CA ASN A 284 -6.53 -18.25 2.12
C ASN A 284 -6.37 -16.79 1.67
N ALA A 285 -5.50 -16.53 0.70
CA ALA A 285 -5.33 -15.21 0.11
C ALA A 285 -6.65 -14.69 -0.49
N LEU A 286 -7.36 -15.54 -1.24
CA LEU A 286 -8.68 -15.23 -1.81
C LEU A 286 -9.77 -15.00 -0.75
N LYS A 287 -9.73 -15.72 0.38
CA LYS A 287 -10.68 -15.49 1.50
C LYS A 287 -10.48 -14.12 2.16
N LEU A 288 -9.26 -13.60 2.16
CA LEU A 288 -8.93 -12.27 2.70
C LEU A 288 -9.12 -11.14 1.69
N ALA A 289 -9.34 -11.47 0.41
CA ALA A 289 -9.45 -10.48 -0.65
C ALA A 289 -10.69 -9.59 -0.46
N GLN A 290 -10.51 -8.28 -0.61
CA GLN A 290 -11.59 -7.30 -0.57
C GLN A 290 -11.62 -6.46 -1.85
N PRO A 291 -11.96 -7.06 -3.01
CA PRO A 291 -11.90 -6.38 -4.31
C PRO A 291 -12.84 -5.18 -4.40
N GLU A 292 -13.96 -5.18 -3.67
CA GLU A 292 -14.94 -4.10 -3.71
C GLU A 292 -14.60 -2.92 -2.77
N ALA A 293 -13.46 -2.95 -2.07
CA ALA A 293 -13.10 -1.95 -1.05
C ALA A 293 -13.21 -0.51 -1.57
N VAL A 294 -12.62 -0.22 -2.74
CA VAL A 294 -12.63 1.14 -3.31
C VAL A 294 -14.05 1.59 -3.67
N PHE A 295 -14.90 0.69 -4.18
CA PHE A 295 -16.27 1.03 -4.56
C PHE A 295 -17.14 1.25 -3.33
N ASN A 296 -17.03 0.38 -2.32
CA ASN A 296 -17.76 0.51 -1.06
C ASN A 296 -17.39 1.81 -0.32
N ILE A 297 -16.10 2.15 -0.28
CA ILE A 297 -15.63 3.41 0.32
C ILE A 297 -16.23 4.61 -0.43
N VAL A 298 -16.12 4.65 -1.76
CA VAL A 298 -16.63 5.79 -2.54
C VAL A 298 -18.15 5.92 -2.44
N ASN A 299 -18.88 4.80 -2.43
CA ASN A 299 -20.34 4.80 -2.25
C ASN A 299 -20.74 5.33 -0.86
N ASP A 300 -20.08 4.90 0.22
CA ASP A 300 -20.38 5.42 1.58
C ASP A 300 -20.03 6.91 1.69
N ILE A 301 -18.92 7.37 1.06
CA ILE A 301 -18.59 8.80 0.98
C ILE A 301 -19.68 9.59 0.23
N HIS A 302 -20.19 9.04 -0.88
CA HIS A 302 -21.25 9.67 -1.65
C HIS A 302 -22.54 9.82 -0.81
N ASP A 303 -22.93 8.77 -0.08
CA ASP A 303 -24.09 8.79 0.80
C ASP A 303 -23.93 9.80 1.95
N LEU A 304 -22.74 9.87 2.54
CA LEU A 304 -22.40 10.86 3.57
C LEU A 304 -22.54 12.29 3.06
N ALA A 305 -22.08 12.56 1.83
CA ALA A 305 -22.22 13.88 1.20
C ALA A 305 -23.69 14.21 0.91
N GLY A 306 -24.49 13.23 0.45
CA GLY A 306 -25.92 13.41 0.21
C GLY A 306 -26.72 13.74 1.48
N GLN A 307 -26.34 13.15 2.62
CA GLN A 307 -26.99 13.40 3.91
C GLN A 307 -26.70 14.80 4.50
N GLN A 308 -25.62 15.47 4.08
CA GLN A 308 -25.26 16.79 4.59
C GLN A 308 -26.11 17.95 4.01
N GLY A 309 -26.80 17.76 2.88
CA GLY A 309 -27.83 18.70 2.41
C GLY A 309 -27.37 20.18 2.26
N PRO A 310 -28.24 21.18 2.51
CA PRO A 310 -28.00 22.61 2.21
C PRO A 310 -26.86 23.30 2.99
N LEU A 311 -26.17 22.62 3.90
CA LEU A 311 -25.09 23.19 4.73
C LEU A 311 -23.82 23.54 3.92
N ALA A 312 -23.68 22.98 2.71
CA ALA A 312 -22.63 23.32 1.75
C ALA A 312 -22.76 24.75 1.17
N ASN A 313 -23.95 25.37 1.23
CA ASN A 313 -24.22 26.68 0.61
C ASN A 313 -23.81 27.89 1.46
N ILE A 314 -23.21 27.69 2.64
CA ILE A 314 -22.75 28.79 3.50
C ILE A 314 -21.35 29.21 3.04
N PRO A 315 -21.13 30.49 2.65
CA PRO A 315 -19.88 30.95 2.06
C PRO A 315 -18.64 30.53 2.87
N TYR A 316 -17.56 30.17 2.16
CA TYR A 316 -16.21 29.97 2.69
C TYR A 316 -15.66 31.31 3.17
N SER A 317 -16.08 31.77 4.35
CA SER A 317 -15.42 32.87 5.06
C SER A 317 -14.49 32.24 6.10
N ILE A 318 -13.27 31.93 5.69
CA ILE A 318 -12.20 31.62 6.65
C ILE A 318 -11.88 32.93 7.37
N THR A 319 -11.79 32.88 8.69
CA THR A 319 -11.30 34.02 9.47
C THR A 319 -9.84 34.23 9.13
N ALA A 320 -9.56 35.09 8.14
CA ALA A 320 -8.20 35.54 7.82
C ALA A 320 -7.62 36.29 9.04
N SER A 321 -7.14 35.53 10.01
CA SER A 321 -6.47 36.02 11.19
C SER A 321 -5.01 35.70 10.98
N PHE A 322 -4.36 36.60 10.23
CA PHE A 322 -3.02 37.12 10.42
C PHE A 322 -2.43 37.60 9.08
N SER A 323 -2.64 38.88 8.77
CA SER A 323 -1.73 39.61 7.89
C SER A 323 -0.38 39.73 8.59
N TYR A 324 0.59 38.89 8.22
CA TYR A 324 1.99 39.07 8.61
C TYR A 324 2.82 39.49 7.40
N PRO A 325 3.88 40.30 7.61
CA PRO A 325 4.59 40.96 6.52
C PRO A 325 5.20 39.94 5.57
N ALA A 326 5.16 40.25 4.28
CA ALA A 326 5.94 39.55 3.28
C ALA A 326 7.39 39.44 3.75
N GLU A 327 7.93 38.23 3.78
CA GLU A 327 9.36 38.02 3.97
C GLU A 327 10.09 38.82 2.88
N SER A 328 10.78 39.88 3.30
CA SER A 328 11.72 40.58 2.45
C SER A 328 12.76 39.58 1.97
N ASN A 329 12.87 39.42 0.67
CA ASN A 329 13.98 38.74 0.00
C ASN A 329 15.31 39.25 0.58
N THR A 330 15.92 38.47 1.46
CA THR A 330 17.36 38.52 1.68
C THR A 330 17.95 37.26 1.08
N SER A 331 18.52 37.43 -0.10
CA SER A 331 19.52 36.51 -0.63
C SER A 331 20.63 36.37 0.39
N ALA A 332 20.83 35.17 0.92
CA ALA A 332 22.08 34.78 1.53
C ALA A 332 22.35 33.34 1.10
N ALA A 333 23.30 33.23 0.16
CA ALA A 333 23.93 31.99 -0.23
C ALA A 333 24.49 31.25 1.00
N MET A 334 24.38 29.92 1.01
CA MET A 334 25.50 29.01 1.30
C MET A 334 25.03 27.55 1.21
N VAL A 335 25.66 26.84 0.27
CA VAL A 335 25.85 25.38 0.12
C VAL A 335 24.60 24.53 -0.14
#